data_AF-A0A7V2JJK2-F1
#
_entry.id   AF-A0A7V2JJK2-F1
#
_cell.length_a   1.000
_cell.length_b   1.000
_cell.length_c   1.000
_cell.angle_alpha   90.00
_cell.angle_beta   90.00
_cell.angle_gamma   90.00
#
_symmetry.space_group_name_H-M   'P 1'
#
loop_
_entity.id
_entity.type
_entity.pdbx_description
1 polymer ?
#
loop_
_entity_poly.entity_id
_entity_poly.type
_entity_poly.pdbx_seq_one_letter_code
_entity_poly.pdbx_strand_id
1 'polypeptide(L)' 'FAEAGNTWETRHQTNLNDLRRSAGLGVRLYMPFIGLIGLDYGYGFDYVDSDGRRDGEWVPHFQFGRTF' A
#
# COMPACT_ATOMS: atom_id res chain seq x y z
N PHE A 1 -2.82 -8.67 -2.12
CA PHE A 1 -1.42 -8.49 -1.70
C PHE A 1 -1.37 -8.25 -0.21
N ALA A 2 -0.28 -8.60 0.46
CA ALA A 2 -0.05 -8.31 1.87
C ALA A 2 1.41 -7.91 2.02
N GLU A 3 1.65 -6.79 2.70
CA GLU A 3 2.97 -6.18 2.80
C GLU A 3 3.25 -5.85 4.27
N ALA A 4 4.50 -6.01 4.67
CA ALA A 4 4.98 -5.60 5.97
C ALA A 4 6.39 -5.05 5.81
N GLY A 5 6.61 -3.80 6.21
CA GLY A 5 7.90 -3.15 6.07
C GLY A 5 7.99 -1.88 6.90
N ASN A 6 9.20 -1.46 7.23
CA ASN A 6 9.44 -0.16 7.82
C ASN A 6 10.84 0.33 7.39
N THR A 7 11.10 1.62 7.52
CA THR A 7 12.37 2.24 7.14
C THR A 7 13.05 2.75 8.41
N TRP A 8 14.32 2.38 8.58
CA TRP A 8 15.14 2.80 9.72
C TRP A 8 16.41 3.47 9.21
N GLU A 9 16.86 4.53 9.88
CA GLU A 9 18.03 5.31 9.46
C GLU A 9 19.35 4.56 9.67
N THR A 10 19.42 3.71 10.71
CA THR A 10 20.63 2.93 11.01
C THR A 10 20.31 1.47 11.37
N ARG A 11 21.26 0.57 11.07
CA ARG A 11 21.13 -0.88 11.34
C ARG A 11 20.93 -1.21 12.82
N HIS A 12 21.45 -0.38 13.73
CA HIS A 12 21.25 -0.55 15.18
C HIS A 12 19.85 -0.17 15.66
N GLN A 13 19.10 0.61 14.89
CA GLN A 13 17.72 1.01 15.19
C GLN A 13 16.68 0.11 14.51
N THR A 14 17.12 -0.87 13.73
CA THR A 14 16.24 -1.81 13.04
C THR A 14 15.48 -2.64 14.07
N ASN A 15 14.17 -2.44 14.14
CA ASN A 15 13.29 -3.17 15.04
C ASN A 15 12.25 -3.96 14.25
N LEU A 16 12.38 -5.29 14.26
CA LEU A 16 11.44 -6.21 13.61
C LEU A 16 10.05 -6.28 14.26
N ASN A 17 9.83 -5.64 15.40
CA ASN A 17 8.50 -5.51 15.99
C ASN A 17 7.77 -4.25 15.49
N ASP A 18 8.50 -3.28 14.94
CA ASP A 18 7.93 -2.06 14.36
C ASP A 18 7.84 -2.18 12.84
N LEU A 19 7.08 -3.16 12.34
CA LEU A 19 6.75 -3.24 10.92
C LEU A 19 5.40 -2.58 10.68
N ARG A 20 5.32 -1.71 9.67
CA ARG A 20 4.05 -1.20 9.16
C ARG A 20 3.44 -2.29 8.30
N ARG A 21 2.25 -2.76 8.66
CA ARG A 21 1.57 -3.86 7.95
C ARG A 21 0.41 -3.32 7.14
N SER A 22 0.23 -3.86 5.95
CA SER A 22 -0.92 -3.60 5.10
C SER A 22 -1.39 -4.88 4.40
N ALA A 23 -2.69 -4.96 4.13
CA ALA A 23 -3.27 -6.01 3.31
C ALA A 23 -4.23 -5.37 2.33
N GLY A 24 -4.23 -5.82 1.08
CA GLY A 24 -5.09 -5.28 0.05
C GLY A 24 -5.50 -6.32 -0.98
N LEU A 25 -6.50 -5.95 -1.75
CA LEU A 25 -7.01 -6.72 -2.88
C LEU A 25 -6.90 -5.86 -4.12
N GLY A 26 -6.39 -6.44 -5.20
CA GLY A 26 -6.17 -5.74 -6.46
C GLY A 26 -6.81 -6.49 -7.61
N VAL A 27 -7.53 -5.78 -8.47
CA VAL A 27 -8.11 -6.29 -9.71
C VAL A 27 -7.49 -5.52 -10.87
N ARG A 28 -7.05 -6.24 -11.91
CA ARG A 28 -6.50 -5.66 -13.13
C ARG A 28 -7.36 -6.08 -14.31
N LEU A 29 -7.85 -5.09 -15.05
CA LEU A 29 -8.69 -5.28 -16.22
C LEU A 29 -7.95 -4.76 -17.45
N TYR A 30 -7.88 -5.55 -18.50
CA TYR A 30 -7.38 -5.12 -19.80
C TYR A 30 -8.56 -4.81 -20.71
N MET A 31 -8.65 -3.57 -21.20
CA MET A 31 -9.67 -3.18 -22.15
C MET A 31 -9.06 -2.77 -23.50
N PRO A 32 -9.58 -3.28 -24.63
CA PRO A 32 -9.00 -3.07 -25.96
C PRO A 32 -8.78 -1.61 -26.39
N PHE A 33 -9.54 -0.66 -25.84
CA PHE A 33 -9.46 0.76 -26.20
C PHE A 33 -8.81 1.67 -25.14
N ILE A 34 -8.72 1.21 -23.89
CA ILE A 34 -8.28 2.04 -22.74
C ILE A 34 -6.92 1.57 -22.20
N GLY A 35 -6.54 0.33 -22.47
CA GLY A 35 -5.33 -0.29 -21.91
C GLY A 35 -5.58 -0.97 -20.57
N LEU A 36 -4.53 -1.15 -19.78
CA LEU A 36 -4.61 -1.78 -18.46
C LEU A 36 -5.13 -0.79 -17.41
N ILE A 37 -6.20 -1.17 -16.74
CA ILE A 37 -6.75 -0.48 -15.57
C ILE A 37 -6.48 -1.34 -14.34
N GLY A 38 -5.81 -0.76 -13.34
CA GLY A 38 -5.63 -1.34 -12.03
C GLY A 38 -6.53 -0.67 -11.00
N LEU A 39 -7.31 -1.46 -10.27
CA LEU A 39 -8.06 -1.04 -9.10
C LEU A 39 -7.49 -1.81 -7.90
N ASP A 40 -6.87 -1.11 -6.97
CA ASP A 40 -6.31 -1.71 -5.76
C ASP A 40 -7.01 -1.12 -4.53
N TYR A 41 -7.36 -1.95 -3.57
CA TYR A 41 -8.00 -1.55 -2.32
C TYR A 41 -7.19 -2.11 -1.16
N GLY A 42 -6.47 -1.24 -0.47
CA GLY A 42 -5.56 -1.59 0.62
C GLY A 42 -6.08 -1.12 1.97
N TYR A 43 -5.82 -1.91 3.02
CA TYR A 43 -5.96 -1.53 4.42
C TYR A 43 -4.58 -1.47 5.05
N GLY A 44 -4.18 -0.31 5.57
CA GLY A 44 -2.98 -0.17 6.39
C GLY A 44 -3.36 -0.36 7.86
N PHE A 45 -2.91 -1.44 8.50
CA PHE A 45 -3.21 -1.69 9.92
C PHE A 45 -2.49 -0.71 10.86
N ASP A 46 -1.33 -0.22 10.43
CA ASP A 46 -0.45 0.66 11.18
C ASP A 46 -0.20 1.97 10.41
N TYR A 47 -1.24 2.48 9.72
CA TYR A 47 -1.13 3.78 9.06
C TYR A 47 -0.95 4.86 10.13
N VAL A 48 0.00 5.78 9.89
CA VAL A 48 0.22 6.90 10.81
C VAL A 48 -0.35 8.12 10.13
N ASP A 49 -1.43 8.63 10.69
CA ASP A 49 -2.06 9.86 10.23
C ASP A 49 -1.10 11.05 10.46
N SER A 50 -1.39 12.18 9.82
CA SER A 50 -0.77 13.49 9.97
C SER A 50 -0.61 13.94 11.43
N ASP A 51 -1.48 13.48 12.33
CA ASP A 51 -1.42 13.73 13.78
C ASP A 51 -0.53 12.74 14.57
N GLY A 52 0.16 11.82 13.88
CA GLY A 52 1.06 10.84 14.50
C GLY A 52 0.35 9.64 15.16
N ARG A 53 -0.97 9.54 15.01
CA ARG A 53 -1.78 8.44 15.55
C ARG A 53 -1.70 7.23 14.62
N ARG A 54 -1.48 6.04 15.18
CA ARG A 54 -1.63 4.78 14.45
C ARG A 54 -3.11 4.43 14.40
N ASP A 55 -3.73 4.62 13.24
CA ASP A 55 -5.09 4.17 12.98
C ASP A 55 -5.12 3.33 11.71
N GLY A 56 -6.05 2.38 11.66
CA GLY A 56 -6.22 1.53 10.51
C GLY A 56 -7.03 2.24 9.43
N GLU A 57 -6.46 2.47 8.25
CA GLU A 57 -7.15 3.17 7.17
C GLU A 57 -7.28 2.34 5.90
N TRP A 58 -8.48 2.40 5.29
CA TRP A 58 -8.73 1.86 3.97
C TRP A 58 -8.40 2.91 2.90
N VAL A 59 -7.46 2.59 2.02
CA VAL A 59 -6.98 3.48 0.97
C VAL A 59 -7.25 2.83 -0.39
N PRO A 60 -8.18 3.39 -1.20
CA PRO A 60 -8.36 2.98 -2.59
C PRO A 60 -7.24 3.58 -3.45
N HIS A 61 -6.70 2.76 -4.35
CA HIS A 61 -5.67 3.16 -5.30
C HIS A 61 -6.11 2.79 -6.71
N PHE A 62 -5.93 3.72 -7.65
CA PHE A 62 -6.38 3.59 -9.03
C PHE A 62 -5.21 3.86 -9.97
N GLN A 63 -4.94 2.90 -10.86
CA GLN A 63 -3.92 3.01 -11.88
C GLN A 63 -4.58 2.97 -13.25
N PHE A 64 -4.38 4.02 -14.04
CA PHE A 64 -4.86 4.10 -15.41
C PHE A 64 -3.66 4.27 -16.33
N GLY A 65 -3.59 3.43 -17.37
CA GLY A 65 -2.67 3.66 -18.47
C GLY A 65 -1.21 3.47 -18.07
N ARG A 66 -0.72 2.24 -18.17
CA ARG A 66 0.67 2.02 -18.54
C ARG A 66 0.71 1.44 -19.93
N THR A 67 0.47 2.31 -20.91
CA THR A 67 0.88 2.06 -22.29
C THR A 67 2.39 2.20 -22.31
N PHE A 68 3.08 1.12 -22.66
CA PHE A 68 4.51 1.15 -22.97
C PHE A 68 4.77 2.08 -24.15
#